data_AF-A0AAQ3SY49-F1
#
_entry.id   AF-A0AAQ3SY49-F1
#
_cell.length_a   1.000
_cell.length_b   1.000
_cell.length_c   1.000
_cell.angle_alpha   90.00
_cell.angle_beta   90.00
_cell.angle_gamma   90.00
#
_symmetry.space_group_name_H-M   'P 1'
#
loop_
_entity.id
_entity.type
_entity.pdbx_description
1 polymer ?
#
loop_
_entity_poly.entity_id
_entity_poly.type
_entity_poly.pdbx_seq_one_letter_code
_entity_poly.pdbx_strand_id
1 'polypeptide(L)'
;MEEVQNCVVKLRSNPKRHRDKVYVGCGAGFGGDRPMAALKLLERVKELNYLVLECLAERTLADRYRIMVSGGKGYDPRVKEWMSVLLPSAFKRKVCIITNMGAMDPLGAQKEVLNLASILGLEITVAVAYESSVKTQGIPLSSDGSIGVEGGRSTYLGAASIVHCLENYKPHVVITSRVADAALFLAPMLN
;
A
#
# COMPACT_ATOMS: atom_id res chain seq x y z
N MET A 1 15.75 -8.63 -39.36
CA MET A 1 16.03 -8.96 -37.95
C MET A 1 15.47 -7.83 -37.14
N GLU A 2 14.39 -8.05 -36.39
CA GLU A 2 13.88 -7.04 -35.46
C GLU A 2 14.92 -6.85 -34.35
N GLU A 3 15.32 -5.61 -34.09
CA GLU A 3 16.25 -5.28 -33.01
C GLU A 3 15.66 -5.71 -31.67
N VAL A 4 16.38 -6.56 -30.93
CA VAL A 4 16.02 -6.93 -29.56
C VAL A 4 16.13 -5.67 -28.69
N GLN A 5 14.99 -5.07 -28.36
CA GLN A 5 14.93 -3.97 -27.40
C GLN A 5 14.99 -4.53 -25.97
N ASN A 6 16.12 -4.33 -25.31
CA ASN A 6 16.30 -4.70 -23.90
C ASN A 6 15.77 -3.59 -22.98
N CYS A 7 15.10 -3.98 -21.89
CA CYS A 7 14.77 -3.07 -20.79
C CYS A 7 16.04 -2.73 -20.00
N VAL A 8 16.68 -1.61 -20.32
CA VAL A 8 17.83 -1.10 -19.56
C VAL A 8 17.31 -0.44 -18.28
N VAL A 9 17.48 -1.12 -17.14
CA VAL A 9 17.11 -0.57 -15.82
C VAL A 9 18.05 0.57 -15.47
N LYS A 10 17.50 1.79 -15.29
CA LYS A 10 18.27 2.90 -14.73
C LYS A 10 18.47 2.67 -13.24
N LEU A 11 19.74 2.62 -12.81
CA LEU A 11 20.05 2.59 -11.39
C LEU A 11 19.49 3.84 -10.70
N ARG A 12 18.98 3.63 -9.49
CA ARG A 12 18.46 4.71 -8.67
C ARG A 12 19.61 5.66 -8.30
N SER A 13 19.42 6.95 -8.50
CA SER A 13 20.41 7.95 -8.14
C SER A 13 20.45 8.14 -6.61
N ASN A 14 21.62 7.86 -6.01
CA ASN A 14 21.90 8.05 -4.58
C ASN A 14 20.91 7.36 -3.62
N PRO A 15 20.76 6.02 -3.68
CA PRO A 15 19.88 5.29 -2.78
C PRO A 15 20.36 5.47 -1.34
N LYS A 16 19.47 5.97 -0.47
CA LYS A 16 19.77 6.08 0.96
C LYS A 16 19.41 4.76 1.61
N ARG A 17 20.39 4.14 2.28
CA ARG A 17 20.14 2.99 3.15
C ARG A 17 19.92 3.49 4.56
N HIS A 18 18.69 3.37 5.05
CA HIS A 18 18.31 3.81 6.39
C HIS A 18 18.69 2.80 7.48
N ARG A 19 18.87 1.51 7.14
CA ARG A 19 19.27 0.46 8.09
C ARG A 19 20.19 -0.60 7.46
N ASP A 20 21.13 -1.09 8.26
CA ASP A 20 21.97 -2.23 7.86
C ASP A 20 21.20 -3.56 7.86
N LYS A 21 20.24 -3.72 8.78
CA LYS A 21 19.33 -4.88 8.84
C LYS A 21 17.89 -4.39 8.91
N VAL A 22 17.01 -5.08 8.19
CA VAL A 22 15.57 -4.79 8.16
C VAL A 22 14.81 -6.05 8.55
N TYR A 23 13.97 -5.94 9.58
CA TYR A 23 13.08 -6.99 10.02
C TYR A 23 11.66 -6.71 9.53
N VAL A 24 11.19 -7.53 8.59
CA VAL A 24 9.84 -7.44 8.00
C VAL A 24 9.02 -8.63 8.47
N GLY A 25 7.86 -8.37 9.05
CA GLY A 25 6.92 -9.40 9.48
C GLY A 25 5.75 -9.48 8.52
N CYS A 26 5.28 -10.70 8.24
CA CYS A 26 4.05 -10.94 7.51
C CYS A 26 2.88 -11.05 8.50
N GLY A 27 2.05 -10.01 8.58
CA GLY A 27 0.84 -10.00 9.41
C GLY A 27 -0.38 -10.57 8.70
N ALA A 28 -0.41 -10.51 7.37
CA ALA A 28 -1.41 -11.14 6.53
C ALA A 28 -0.81 -11.52 5.17
N GLY A 29 -1.20 -12.68 4.65
CA GLY A 29 -0.88 -13.15 3.30
C GLY A 29 -2.12 -13.43 2.45
N PHE A 30 -3.32 -13.10 2.93
CA PHE A 30 -4.55 -13.03 2.14
C PHE A 30 -5.67 -12.31 2.93
N GLY A 31 -6.71 -11.85 2.23
CA GLY A 31 -7.80 -11.05 2.83
C GLY A 31 -8.67 -11.75 3.89
N GLY A 32 -8.52 -13.07 4.10
CA GLY A 32 -9.22 -13.84 5.13
C GLY A 32 -8.45 -13.99 6.45
N ASP A 33 -7.24 -13.45 6.53
CA ASP A 33 -6.43 -13.50 7.75
C ASP A 33 -7.05 -12.70 8.91
N ARG A 34 -6.52 -12.96 10.12
CA ARG A 34 -7.05 -12.46 11.39
C ARG A 34 -6.13 -11.38 11.98
N PRO A 35 -6.64 -10.17 12.27
CA PRO A 35 -5.85 -9.09 12.90
C PRO A 35 -5.15 -9.51 14.19
N MET A 36 -5.79 -10.36 15.01
CA MET A 36 -5.22 -10.84 16.27
C MET A 36 -3.95 -11.69 16.09
N ALA A 37 -3.79 -12.37 14.96
CA ALA A 37 -2.56 -13.13 14.69
C ALA A 37 -1.39 -12.18 14.38
N ALA A 38 -1.64 -11.15 13.57
CA ALA A 38 -0.67 -10.09 13.30
C ALA A 38 -0.30 -9.31 14.57
N LEU A 39 -1.28 -9.05 15.46
CA LEU A 39 -1.00 -8.40 16.75
C LEU A 39 -0.04 -9.24 17.59
N LYS A 40 -0.24 -10.57 17.67
CA LYS A 40 0.68 -11.45 18.39
C LYS A 40 2.10 -11.40 17.82
N LEU A 41 2.25 -11.34 16.49
CA LEU A 41 3.56 -11.17 15.84
C LEU A 41 4.18 -9.83 16.24
N LEU A 42 3.39 -8.76 16.14
CA LEU A 42 3.76 -7.40 16.51
C LEU A 42 4.10 -7.27 18.01
N GLU A 43 3.54 -8.06 18.91
CA GLU A 43 3.87 -7.97 20.34
C GLU A 43 5.09 -8.81 20.71
N ARG A 44 5.29 -9.95 20.04
CA ARG A 44 6.34 -10.92 20.38
C ARG A 44 7.69 -10.59 19.76
N VAL A 45 7.72 -10.06 18.54
CA VAL A 45 8.97 -9.82 17.81
C VAL A 45 9.48 -8.41 18.05
N LYS A 46 10.46 -8.27 18.96
CA LYS A 46 10.98 -6.97 19.44
C LYS A 46 11.70 -6.13 18.39
N GLU A 47 12.36 -6.75 17.42
CA GLU A 47 13.19 -6.05 16.42
C GLU A 47 12.42 -5.60 15.17
N LEU A 48 11.13 -5.91 15.10
CA LEU A 48 10.29 -5.65 13.93
C LEU A 48 10.33 -4.19 13.49
N ASN A 49 10.61 -3.94 12.21
CA ASN A 49 10.62 -2.60 11.62
C ASN A 49 9.36 -2.33 10.79
N TYR A 50 8.89 -3.36 10.08
CA TYR A 50 7.74 -3.27 9.19
C TYR A 50 6.81 -4.46 9.41
N LEU A 51 5.50 -4.21 9.31
CA LEU A 51 4.46 -5.24 9.31
C LEU A 51 3.69 -5.16 7.99
N VAL A 52 3.82 -6.18 7.14
CA VAL A 52 3.15 -6.26 5.86
C VAL A 52 1.80 -6.95 6.02
N LEU A 53 0.75 -6.34 5.47
CA LEU A 53 -0.61 -6.88 5.39
C LEU A 53 -1.01 -6.99 3.92
N GLU A 54 -0.77 -8.17 3.33
CA GLU A 54 -1.16 -8.51 1.97
C GLU A 54 -2.56 -9.13 2.02
N CYS A 55 -3.56 -8.40 1.53
CA CYS A 55 -4.97 -8.73 1.71
C CYS A 55 -5.81 -8.60 0.42
N LEU A 56 -5.17 -8.29 -0.69
CA LEU A 56 -5.83 -8.05 -1.97
C LEU A 56 -5.45 -9.15 -2.97
N ALA A 57 -6.46 -9.79 -3.55
CA ALA A 57 -6.33 -10.71 -4.68
C ALA A 57 -7.06 -10.18 -5.93
N GLU A 58 -6.80 -10.76 -7.11
CA GLU A 58 -7.41 -10.37 -8.39
C GLU A 58 -8.94 -10.35 -8.33
N ARG A 59 -9.55 -11.41 -7.79
CA ARG A 59 -11.02 -11.49 -7.65
C ARG A 59 -11.57 -10.37 -6.78
N THR A 60 -10.90 -10.10 -5.66
CA THR A 60 -11.32 -9.04 -4.74
C THR A 60 -11.18 -7.65 -5.35
N LEU A 61 -10.22 -7.43 -6.23
CA LEU A 61 -10.03 -6.16 -6.93
C LEU A 61 -11.20 -5.86 -7.89
N ALA A 62 -11.60 -6.85 -8.69
CA ALA A 62 -12.77 -6.73 -9.57
C ALA A 62 -14.06 -6.47 -8.77
N ASP A 63 -14.22 -7.13 -7.62
CA ASP A 63 -15.34 -6.87 -6.72
C ASP A 63 -15.33 -5.45 -6.16
N ARG A 64 -14.16 -4.95 -5.76
CA ARG A 64 -14.00 -3.56 -5.29
C ARG A 64 -14.34 -2.55 -6.38
N TYR A 65 -13.91 -2.79 -7.62
CA TYR A 65 -14.27 -1.94 -8.76
C TYR A 65 -15.78 -1.86 -8.97
N ARG A 66 -16.47 -3.02 -9.00
CA ARG A 66 -17.94 -3.06 -9.19
C ARG A 66 -18.68 -2.31 -8.08
N ILE A 67 -18.24 -2.48 -6.83
CA ILE A 67 -18.82 -1.77 -5.68
C ILE A 67 -18.57 -0.27 -5.79
N MET A 68 -17.36 0.16 -6.15
CA MET A 68 -17.03 1.58 -6.32
C MET A 68 -17.86 2.26 -7.40
N VAL A 69 -18.02 1.63 -8.57
CA VAL A 69 -18.86 2.15 -9.67
C VAL A 69 -20.34 2.25 -9.25
N SER A 70 -20.76 1.42 -8.29
CA SER A 70 -22.10 1.46 -7.70
C SER A 70 -22.21 2.41 -6.49
N GLY A 71 -21.21 3.27 -6.25
CA GLY A 71 -21.18 4.27 -5.18
C GLY A 71 -20.70 3.76 -3.81
N GLY A 72 -20.19 2.54 -3.73
CA GLY A 72 -19.61 1.97 -2.52
C GLY A 72 -18.11 2.27 -2.34
N LYS A 73 -17.51 1.71 -1.28
CA LYS A 73 -16.08 1.86 -0.97
C LYS A 73 -15.21 1.05 -1.93
N GLY A 74 -14.27 1.70 -2.62
CA GLY A 74 -13.31 1.07 -3.53
C GLY A 74 -12.10 0.42 -2.86
N TYR A 75 -11.95 0.58 -1.54
CA TYR A 75 -10.92 -0.04 -0.72
C TYR A 75 -11.45 -1.24 0.08
N ASP A 76 -10.54 -1.97 0.74
CA ASP A 76 -10.90 -3.10 1.60
C ASP A 76 -11.72 -2.63 2.82
N PRO A 77 -12.95 -3.12 3.00
CA PRO A 77 -13.81 -2.70 4.11
C PRO A 77 -13.24 -3.06 5.50
N ARG A 78 -12.31 -4.03 5.58
CA ARG A 78 -11.65 -4.46 6.81
C ARG A 78 -10.47 -3.58 7.21
N VAL A 79 -10.07 -2.58 6.41
CA VAL A 79 -8.94 -1.69 6.77
C VAL A 79 -9.12 -1.07 8.16
N LYS A 80 -10.35 -0.69 8.53
CA LYS A 80 -10.67 -0.15 9.85
C LYS A 80 -10.49 -1.18 10.97
N GLU A 81 -10.93 -2.42 10.73
CA GLU A 81 -10.78 -3.55 11.67
C GLU A 81 -9.30 -3.87 11.92
N TRP A 82 -8.50 -3.95 10.87
CA TRP A 82 -7.07 -4.21 10.99
C TRP A 82 -6.35 -3.09 11.73
N MET A 83 -6.62 -1.84 11.38
CA MET A 83 -5.95 -0.70 11.99
C MET A 83 -6.40 -0.46 13.44
N SER A 84 -7.65 -0.77 13.81
CA SER A 84 -8.09 -0.59 15.20
C SER A 84 -7.35 -1.52 16.16
N VAL A 85 -6.99 -2.71 15.68
CA VAL A 85 -6.23 -3.72 16.44
C VAL A 85 -4.73 -3.39 16.44
N LEU A 86 -4.15 -3.01 15.29
CA LEU A 86 -2.70 -2.94 15.13
C LEU A 86 -2.09 -1.57 15.41
N LEU A 87 -2.79 -0.50 15.04
CA LEU A 87 -2.22 0.85 15.01
C LEU A 87 -1.71 1.33 16.38
N PRO A 88 -2.39 1.11 17.52
CA PRO A 88 -1.87 1.52 18.83
C PRO A 88 -0.52 0.86 19.18
N SER A 89 -0.42 -0.45 18.94
CA SER A 89 0.81 -1.21 19.22
C SER A 89 1.92 -0.85 18.24
N ALA A 90 1.60 -0.74 16.94
CA ALA A 90 2.56 -0.39 15.89
C ALA A 90 3.13 1.02 16.10
N PHE A 91 2.28 1.99 16.46
CA PHE A 91 2.68 3.35 16.79
C PHE A 91 3.66 3.39 17.98
N LYS A 92 3.28 2.77 19.11
CA LYS A 92 4.14 2.71 20.31
C LYS A 92 5.49 2.05 20.02
N ARG A 93 5.50 1.02 19.18
CA ARG A 93 6.70 0.28 18.80
C ARG A 93 7.47 0.88 17.63
N LYS A 94 6.97 1.95 17.00
CA LYS A 94 7.54 2.57 15.79
C LYS A 94 7.71 1.56 14.64
N VAL A 95 6.75 0.65 14.50
CA VAL A 95 6.66 -0.31 13.39
C VAL A 95 5.78 0.31 12.31
N CYS A 96 6.27 0.37 11.08
CA CYS A 96 5.51 0.87 9.95
C CYS A 96 4.64 -0.26 9.37
N ILE A 97 3.33 -0.03 9.20
CA ILE A 97 2.44 -0.99 8.56
C ILE A 97 2.41 -0.71 7.06
N ILE A 98 2.52 -1.74 6.21
CA ILE A 98 2.43 -1.62 4.75
C ILE A 98 1.31 -2.54 4.26
N THR A 99 0.35 -2.02 3.50
CA THR A 99 -0.80 -2.80 3.04
C THR A 99 -1.30 -2.43 1.65
N ASN A 100 -1.79 -3.42 0.90
CA ASN A 100 -2.48 -3.25 -0.38
C ASN A 100 -4.00 -3.14 -0.26
N MET A 101 -4.53 -2.97 0.97
CA MET A 101 -5.96 -2.76 1.24
C MET A 101 -6.56 -1.48 0.61
N GLY A 102 -5.76 -0.61 0.00
CA GLY A 102 -6.26 0.55 -0.73
C GLY A 102 -7.02 0.19 -2.00
N ALA A 103 -6.69 -0.95 -2.63
CA ALA A 103 -7.36 -1.48 -3.83
C ALA A 103 -7.62 -0.39 -4.89
N MET A 104 -8.89 -0.07 -5.18
CA MET A 104 -9.30 0.92 -6.20
C MET A 104 -9.42 2.34 -5.63
N ASP A 105 -9.49 2.49 -4.31
CA ASP A 105 -9.65 3.79 -3.63
C ASP A 105 -8.66 3.92 -2.46
N PRO A 106 -7.35 3.99 -2.77
CA PRO A 106 -6.33 4.05 -1.73
C PRO A 106 -6.35 5.37 -0.94
N LEU A 107 -6.89 6.45 -1.51
CA LEU A 107 -7.11 7.72 -0.81
C LEU A 107 -8.30 7.64 0.16
N GLY A 108 -9.38 6.94 -0.19
CA GLY A 108 -10.47 6.63 0.74
C GLY A 108 -10.01 5.78 1.92
N ALA A 109 -9.16 4.78 1.66
CA ALA A 109 -8.52 4.00 2.73
C ALA A 109 -7.65 4.88 3.65
N GLN A 110 -6.84 5.78 3.09
CA GLN A 110 -6.05 6.75 3.86
C GLN A 110 -6.93 7.58 4.79
N LYS A 111 -8.04 8.12 4.28
CA LYS A 111 -8.99 8.90 5.08
C LYS A 111 -9.60 8.09 6.22
N GLU A 112 -9.98 6.84 5.97
CA GLU A 112 -10.50 5.94 7.02
C GLU A 112 -9.45 5.71 8.13
N VAL A 113 -8.19 5.48 7.77
CA VAL A 113 -7.09 5.27 8.73
C VAL A 113 -6.81 6.53 9.53
N LEU A 114 -6.75 7.70 8.89
CA LEU A 114 -6.54 8.99 9.57
C LEU A 114 -7.69 9.32 10.53
N ASN A 115 -8.95 9.09 10.12
CA ASN A 115 -10.11 9.28 10.99
C ASN A 115 -10.04 8.36 12.22
N LEU A 116 -9.69 7.09 12.02
CA LEU A 116 -9.51 6.14 13.11
C LEU A 116 -8.38 6.56 14.05
N ALA A 117 -7.25 7.01 13.51
CA ALA A 117 -6.13 7.50 14.31
C ALA A 117 -6.53 8.69 15.19
N SER A 118 -7.32 9.63 14.64
CA SER A 118 -7.87 10.75 15.40
C SER A 118 -8.77 10.28 16.56
N ILE A 119 -9.64 9.29 16.33
CA ILE A 119 -10.50 8.69 17.39
C ILE A 119 -9.64 8.05 18.49
N LEU A 120 -8.53 7.42 18.12
CA LEU A 120 -7.59 6.79 19.05
C LEU A 120 -6.63 7.80 19.72
N GLY A 121 -6.68 9.08 19.37
CA GLY A 121 -5.77 10.11 19.88
C GLY A 121 -4.32 9.93 19.40
N LEU A 122 -4.12 9.33 18.23
CA LEU A 122 -2.80 9.08 17.63
C LEU A 122 -2.52 10.08 16.51
N GLU A 123 -1.41 10.82 16.63
CA GLU A 123 -0.88 11.65 15.55
C GLU A 123 0.01 10.80 14.64
N ILE A 124 -0.49 10.46 13.46
CA ILE A 124 0.21 9.59 12.51
C ILE A 124 0.38 10.23 11.14
N THR A 125 1.29 9.65 10.37
CA THR A 125 1.49 9.93 8.95
C THR A 125 1.10 8.70 8.15
N VAL A 126 0.16 8.85 7.21
CA VAL A 126 -0.26 7.79 6.29
C VAL A 126 0.16 8.20 4.88
N ALA A 127 1.07 7.45 4.28
CA ALA A 127 1.48 7.67 2.88
C ALA A 127 0.74 6.72 1.95
N VAL A 128 0.53 7.14 0.70
CA VAL A 128 -0.22 6.37 -0.29
C VAL A 128 0.61 6.17 -1.55
N ALA A 129 0.78 4.92 -1.97
CA ALA A 129 1.45 4.54 -3.21
C ALA A 129 0.41 4.01 -4.20
N TYR A 130 0.06 4.82 -5.20
CA TYR A 130 -0.99 4.48 -6.16
C TYR A 130 -0.69 5.00 -7.56
N GLU A 131 -1.36 4.43 -8.55
CA GLU A 131 -1.29 4.88 -9.93
C GLU A 131 -2.09 6.19 -10.09
N SER A 132 -1.43 7.23 -10.56
CA SER A 132 -2.08 8.48 -10.95
C SER A 132 -2.04 8.57 -12.47
N SER A 133 -3.21 8.72 -13.10
CA SER A 133 -3.28 8.94 -14.55
C SER A 133 -2.57 10.25 -14.88
N VAL A 134 -1.45 10.18 -15.60
CA VAL A 134 -0.81 11.36 -16.16
C VAL A 134 -1.76 11.90 -17.23
N LYS A 135 -2.35 13.08 -17.00
CA LYS A 135 -2.98 13.84 -18.09
C LYS A 135 -1.86 14.30 -19.03
N THR A 136 -1.47 13.48 -19.99
CA THR A 136 -0.61 13.91 -21.09
C THR A 136 -1.35 14.99 -21.87
N GLN A 137 -0.91 16.25 -21.73
CA GLN A 137 -1.37 17.34 -22.59
C GLN A 137 -1.13 16.94 -24.05
N GLY A 138 -2.21 16.75 -24.81
CA GLY A 138 -2.15 16.55 -26.27
C GLY A 138 -2.75 15.25 -26.81
N ILE A 139 -3.15 14.30 -25.97
CA ILE A 139 -3.96 13.15 -26.40
C ILE A 139 -5.33 13.30 -25.73
N PRO A 140 -6.43 13.46 -26.49
CA PRO A 140 -7.75 13.49 -25.90
C PRO A 140 -8.05 12.09 -25.37
N LEU A 141 -7.78 11.86 -24.08
CA LEU A 141 -8.45 10.78 -23.38
C LEU A 141 -9.93 11.12 -23.38
N SER A 142 -10.71 10.19 -23.91
CA SER A 142 -12.16 10.14 -23.88
C SER A 142 -12.68 10.76 -22.58
N SER A 143 -13.55 11.74 -22.72
CA SER A 143 -14.13 12.55 -21.66
C SER A 143 -15.01 11.71 -20.74
N ASP A 144 -14.40 10.95 -19.83
CA ASP A 144 -15.07 10.49 -18.63
C ASP A 144 -14.09 10.51 -17.44
N GLY A 145 -14.35 11.41 -16.49
CA GLY A 145 -13.42 11.84 -15.45
C GLY A 145 -13.28 10.84 -14.31
N SER A 146 -12.85 9.60 -14.60
CA SER A 146 -12.61 8.58 -13.58
C SER A 146 -11.14 8.16 -13.53
N ILE A 147 -10.67 8.08 -12.30
CA ILE A 147 -9.29 7.85 -11.87
C ILE A 147 -8.80 6.49 -12.41
N GLY A 148 -7.77 6.51 -13.26
CA GLY A 148 -6.74 5.46 -13.43
C GLY A 148 -7.17 4.05 -13.85
N VAL A 149 -8.45 3.77 -14.10
CA VAL A 149 -8.94 2.40 -14.28
C VAL A 149 -9.99 2.36 -15.39
N GLU A 150 -9.52 2.42 -16.64
CA GLU A 150 -10.38 2.10 -17.78
C GLU A 150 -10.78 0.62 -17.70
N GLY A 151 -12.04 0.37 -17.34
CA GLY A 151 -12.67 -0.96 -17.42
C GLY A 151 -12.17 -2.02 -16.43
N GLY A 152 -11.70 -1.63 -15.23
CA GLY A 152 -11.22 -2.59 -14.22
C GLY A 152 -9.80 -3.13 -14.46
N ARG A 153 -9.05 -2.56 -15.43
CA ARG A 153 -7.64 -2.86 -15.64
C ARG A 153 -6.82 -2.19 -14.54
N SER A 154 -5.96 -2.96 -13.88
CA SER A 154 -5.08 -2.47 -12.81
C SER A 154 -3.64 -2.79 -13.14
N THR A 155 -2.80 -1.75 -13.14
CA THR A 155 -1.35 -1.91 -13.31
C THR A 155 -0.74 -2.39 -12.01
N TYR A 156 0.08 -3.44 -12.08
CA TYR A 156 0.87 -3.88 -10.93
C TYR A 156 2.07 -2.95 -10.78
N LEU A 157 2.01 -2.04 -9.83
CA LEU A 157 3.17 -1.22 -9.51
C LEU A 157 4.25 -2.07 -8.82
N GLY A 158 5.51 -1.74 -9.10
CA GLY A 158 6.66 -2.29 -8.38
C GLY A 158 6.93 -1.59 -7.04
N ALA A 159 8.05 -1.92 -6.40
CA ALA A 159 8.42 -1.39 -5.09
C ALA A 159 8.73 0.13 -5.08
N ALA A 160 9.06 0.72 -6.22
CA ALA A 160 9.60 2.09 -6.30
C ALA A 160 8.71 3.16 -5.65
N SER A 161 7.39 3.08 -5.83
CA SER A 161 6.44 4.03 -5.24
C SER A 161 6.36 3.89 -3.71
N ILE A 162 6.39 2.66 -3.20
CA ILE A 162 6.43 2.38 -1.76
C ILE A 162 7.74 2.92 -1.17
N VAL A 163 8.88 2.67 -1.83
CA VAL A 163 10.18 3.18 -1.36
C VAL A 163 10.20 4.71 -1.34
N HIS A 164 9.63 5.36 -2.36
CA HIS A 164 9.47 6.81 -2.38
C HIS A 164 8.68 7.31 -1.17
N CYS A 165 7.58 6.62 -0.81
CA CYS A 165 6.81 6.95 0.39
C CYS A 165 7.63 6.80 1.67
N LEU A 166 8.38 5.71 1.80
CA LEU A 166 9.18 5.40 2.99
C LEU A 166 10.28 6.44 3.23
N GLU A 167 11.03 6.82 2.19
CA GLU A 167 12.15 7.75 2.30
C GLU A 167 11.72 9.19 2.59
N ASN A 168 10.65 9.66 1.94
CA ASN A 168 10.29 11.08 1.96
C ASN A 168 9.37 11.45 3.12
N TYR A 169 8.56 10.49 3.60
CA TYR A 169 7.51 10.81 4.59
C TYR A 169 7.66 10.09 5.93
N LYS A 170 8.58 9.11 6.05
CA LYS A 170 8.75 8.27 7.26
C LYS A 170 7.40 7.83 7.86
N PRO A 171 6.51 7.22 7.07
CA PRO A 171 5.12 7.02 7.43
C PRO A 171 4.96 5.96 8.53
N HIS A 172 3.88 6.08 9.29
CA HIS A 172 3.43 5.05 10.23
C HIS A 172 2.65 3.95 9.49
N VAL A 173 1.95 4.32 8.42
CA VAL A 173 1.23 3.40 7.55
C VAL A 173 1.48 3.77 6.08
N VAL A 174 1.81 2.79 5.25
CA VAL A 174 1.78 2.90 3.79
C VAL A 174 0.60 2.09 3.26
N ILE A 175 -0.27 2.76 2.50
CA ILE A 175 -1.38 2.12 1.81
C ILE A 175 -1.09 2.14 0.32
N THR A 176 -1.31 1.03 -0.36
CA THR A 176 -1.10 0.93 -1.80
C THR A 176 -2.40 0.63 -2.53
N SER A 177 -2.47 1.03 -3.80
CA SER A 177 -3.38 0.38 -4.77
C SER A 177 -2.85 -1.03 -5.10
N ARG A 178 -3.16 -1.58 -6.27
CA ARG A 178 -2.52 -2.82 -6.71
C ARG A 178 -1.02 -2.63 -6.92
N VAL A 179 -0.26 -3.57 -6.37
CA VAL A 179 1.18 -3.71 -6.50
C VAL A 179 1.49 -5.19 -6.69
N ALA A 180 2.68 -5.54 -7.18
CA ALA A 180 3.16 -6.90 -7.06
C ALA A 180 3.31 -7.27 -5.58
N ASP A 181 2.86 -8.45 -5.16
CA ASP A 181 2.85 -8.81 -3.73
C ASP A 181 4.27 -8.78 -3.13
N ALA A 182 5.27 -9.22 -3.91
CA ALA A 182 6.68 -9.13 -3.54
C ALA A 182 7.16 -7.69 -3.29
N ALA A 183 6.54 -6.68 -3.92
CA ALA A 183 6.89 -5.27 -3.73
C ALA A 183 6.62 -4.78 -2.30
N LEU A 184 5.60 -5.33 -1.62
CA LEU A 184 5.27 -4.99 -0.23
C LEU A 184 6.42 -5.36 0.72
N PHE A 185 7.16 -6.43 0.41
CA PHE A 185 8.30 -6.92 1.19
C PHE A 185 9.63 -6.35 0.71
N LEU A 186 9.79 -6.19 -0.60
CA LEU A 186 11.02 -5.67 -1.21
C LEU A 186 11.23 -4.19 -0.86
N ALA A 187 10.18 -3.37 -0.87
CA ALA A 187 10.32 -1.93 -0.63
C ALA A 187 10.98 -1.59 0.73
N PRO A 188 10.60 -2.21 1.87
CA PRO A 188 11.33 -2.09 3.13
C PRO A 188 12.83 -2.37 3.06
N MET A 189 13.27 -3.28 2.17
CA MET A 189 14.66 -3.70 2.05
C MET A 189 15.49 -2.75 1.18
N LEU A 190 14.83 -1.94 0.35
CA LEU A 190 15.43 -0.93 -0.52
C LEU A 190 15.51 0.46 0.14
N ASN A 191 14.95 0.59 1.34
CA ASN A 191 14.90 1.82 2.14
C ASN A 191 15.98 1.82 3.24
#